data_AF-A0A1D6HPF3-F1
#
_entry.id   AF-A0A1D6HPF3-F1
#
_cell.length_a   1.000
_cell.length_b   1.000
_cell.length_c   1.000
_cell.angle_alpha   90.00
_cell.angle_beta   90.00
_cell.angle_gamma   90.00
#
_symmetry.space_group_name_H-M   'P 1'
#
loop_
_entity.id
_entity.type
_entity.pdbx_description
1 polymer ?
#
loop_
_entity_poly.entity_id
_entity_poly.type
_entity_poly.pdbx_seq_one_letter_code
_entity_poly.pdbx_strand_id
1 'polypeptide(L)'
;MEAIRISCAGYPTRRTFYEFIDRFGILAPDVLSGSSDEVSAVRRLLDKIDLQGYQIGKTKVFLRAGQMAELDARRNEVLGRSASMIQRKVRSFLAQKNFIALRRSALQIQTVCRGELARRVYHNLQREAASLKIQTLYRMYTARKAYNELSASAVTIQSGLRGMCARKELHFRRQTRAAIIIQSRCRQFLARLHYSRTKKAAITTQCAWRGKAARKELRKLKMAARETGALQAAKNKLEKQVEELTWRLQLEKRMRADLEETKSQENAKLQAALQEVQQQYKETKEILVQEREAAKKAAEIAPVIKEVPVIDTELMNKLRDENDKLKTMVSSLEKKIDDTEKKYQETSKISEDRLKQAMDAETKIVDLNMAMLRLQEKISTMESEEKVQRQALLSTPVKSMSEHLSIPIAPKAHHLENGFHEVEGLKEPQSAPPAIKEYGNGDPKMKKSIVDRQLENVDALIECVGTNLGYCAGKPVAAITIYKCLLHWKSFEADKTSVFDRLIQLIGSAIEVIWHWRF
;
A
#
# COMPACT_ATOMS: atom_id res chain seq x y z
N MET A 1 -128.57 -52.75 57.26
CA MET A 1 -127.59 -53.71 56.70
C MET A 1 -128.21 -54.63 55.64
N GLU A 2 -129.25 -55.40 55.97
CA GLU A 2 -129.70 -56.53 55.12
C GLU A 2 -130.05 -56.19 53.66
N ALA A 3 -130.75 -55.09 53.39
CA ALA A 3 -131.03 -54.65 52.02
C ALA A 3 -129.75 -54.37 51.19
N ILE A 4 -128.66 -53.93 51.83
CA ILE A 4 -127.35 -53.74 51.18
C ILE A 4 -126.71 -55.09 50.92
N ARG A 5 -126.80 -56.05 51.87
CA ARG A 5 -126.31 -57.43 51.71
C ARG A 5 -126.94 -58.11 50.49
N ILE A 6 -128.25 -57.96 50.33
CA ILE A 6 -129.02 -58.48 49.18
C ILE A 6 -128.64 -57.75 47.87
N SER A 7 -128.53 -56.41 47.89
CA SER A 7 -128.11 -55.63 46.71
C SER A 7 -126.71 -56.00 46.21
N CYS A 8 -125.77 -56.25 47.13
CA CYS A 8 -124.40 -56.67 46.82
C CYS A 8 -124.28 -58.12 46.31
N ALA A 9 -125.26 -58.99 46.58
CA ALA A 9 -125.32 -60.33 45.99
C ALA A 9 -125.74 -60.33 44.51
N GLY A 10 -126.36 -59.24 44.04
CA GLY A 10 -126.69 -59.00 42.64
C GLY A 10 -125.71 -58.04 41.96
N TYR A 11 -126.26 -57.02 41.31
CA TYR A 11 -125.51 -55.98 40.60
C TYR A 11 -125.69 -54.61 41.29
N PRO A 12 -124.84 -54.30 42.31
CA PRO A 12 -124.91 -53.02 43.02
C PRO A 12 -124.40 -51.85 42.17
N THR A 13 -123.44 -52.09 41.27
CA THR A 13 -122.86 -51.03 40.43
C THR A 13 -123.54 -50.99 39.06
N ARG A 14 -124.01 -49.81 38.65
CA ARG A 14 -124.79 -49.60 37.42
C ARG A 14 -124.35 -48.31 36.74
N ARG A 15 -123.93 -48.37 35.48
CA ARG A 15 -123.41 -47.22 34.71
C ARG A 15 -124.06 -47.15 33.33
N THR A 16 -124.27 -45.95 32.78
CA THR A 16 -124.62 -45.82 31.35
C THR A 16 -123.46 -46.27 30.46
N PHE A 17 -123.73 -46.63 29.21
CA PHE A 17 -122.67 -47.07 28.30
C PHE A 17 -121.67 -45.95 28.01
N TYR A 18 -122.15 -44.72 27.75
CA TYR A 18 -121.31 -43.53 27.64
C TYR A 18 -120.35 -43.32 28.83
N GLU A 19 -120.85 -43.29 30.08
CA GLU A 19 -120.01 -43.16 31.29
C GLU A 19 -118.95 -44.28 31.39
N PHE A 20 -119.28 -45.48 30.91
CA PHE A 20 -118.41 -46.64 30.97
C PHE A 20 -117.33 -46.59 29.89
N ILE A 21 -117.69 -46.17 28.67
CA ILE A 21 -116.79 -45.99 27.52
C ILE A 21 -115.81 -44.84 27.78
N ASP A 22 -116.27 -43.68 28.24
CA ASP A 22 -115.40 -42.53 28.56
C ASP A 22 -114.35 -42.90 29.61
N ARG A 23 -114.79 -43.52 30.72
CA ARG A 23 -113.89 -43.89 31.82
C ARG A 23 -112.90 -44.99 31.42
N PHE A 24 -113.36 -46.06 30.77
CA PHE A 24 -112.57 -47.28 30.56
C PHE A 24 -112.07 -47.52 29.14
N GLY A 25 -112.45 -46.69 28.17
CA GLY A 25 -112.06 -46.80 26.76
C GLY A 25 -110.56 -46.95 26.52
N ILE A 26 -109.74 -46.32 27.37
CA ILE A 26 -108.27 -46.41 27.35
C ILE A 26 -107.72 -47.84 27.58
N LEU A 27 -108.52 -48.76 28.12
CA LEU A 27 -108.17 -50.19 28.24
C LEU A 27 -108.24 -50.93 26.91
N ALA A 28 -109.02 -50.42 25.95
CA ALA A 28 -109.27 -51.05 24.67
C ALA A 28 -109.51 -50.01 23.55
N PRO A 29 -108.53 -49.13 23.24
CA PRO A 29 -108.71 -48.06 22.25
C PRO A 29 -109.14 -48.57 20.87
N ASP A 30 -108.64 -49.74 20.46
CA ASP A 30 -108.97 -50.41 19.19
C ASP A 30 -110.46 -50.83 19.08
N VAL A 31 -111.21 -50.80 20.19
CA VAL A 31 -112.66 -51.06 20.20
C VAL A 31 -113.46 -49.79 19.88
N LEU A 32 -112.87 -48.61 20.07
CA LEU A 32 -113.51 -47.30 19.87
C LEU A 32 -113.22 -46.69 18.49
N SER A 33 -112.33 -47.29 17.70
CA SER A 33 -111.87 -46.75 16.40
C SER A 33 -112.83 -47.03 15.23
N GLY A 34 -114.15 -47.01 15.47
CA GLY A 34 -115.16 -47.24 14.43
C GLY A 34 -116.59 -46.96 14.92
N SER A 35 -117.52 -46.79 13.98
CA SER A 35 -118.95 -46.51 14.22
C SER A 35 -119.70 -47.73 14.76
N SER A 36 -119.34 -48.18 15.97
CA SER A 36 -120.05 -49.21 16.72
C SER A 36 -121.18 -48.59 17.55
N ASP A 37 -122.30 -49.30 17.64
CA ASP A 37 -123.29 -49.10 18.69
C ASP A 37 -122.64 -49.22 20.09
N GLU A 38 -123.11 -48.42 21.05
CA GLU A 38 -122.55 -48.32 22.41
C GLU A 38 -122.59 -49.67 23.14
N VAL A 39 -123.68 -50.43 22.98
CA VAL A 39 -123.86 -51.76 23.59
C VAL A 39 -122.78 -52.72 23.09
N SER A 40 -122.47 -52.64 21.80
CA SER A 40 -121.46 -53.46 21.11
C SER A 40 -120.02 -53.03 21.45
N ALA A 41 -119.78 -51.73 21.63
CA ALA A 41 -118.48 -51.20 22.07
C ALA A 41 -118.17 -51.61 23.51
N VAL A 42 -119.13 -51.48 24.43
CA VAL A 42 -118.99 -51.94 25.82
C VAL A 42 -118.74 -53.44 25.90
N ARG A 43 -119.51 -54.25 25.17
CA ARG A 43 -119.33 -55.71 25.14
C ARG A 43 -117.90 -56.08 24.72
N ARG A 44 -117.44 -55.60 23.56
CA ARG A 44 -116.09 -55.84 23.05
C ARG A 44 -114.99 -55.37 24.00
N LEU A 45 -115.21 -54.27 24.72
CA LEU A 45 -114.27 -53.76 25.71
C LEU A 45 -114.18 -54.68 26.93
N LEU A 46 -115.32 -55.14 27.46
CA LEU A 46 -115.37 -56.09 28.58
C LEU A 46 -114.80 -57.47 28.21
N ASP A 47 -115.09 -57.96 27.01
CA ASP A 47 -114.59 -59.24 26.50
C ASP A 47 -113.06 -59.19 26.30
N LYS A 48 -112.52 -58.07 25.80
CA LYS A 48 -111.05 -57.86 25.66
C LYS A 48 -110.32 -57.69 27.01
N ILE A 49 -111.05 -57.38 28.07
CA ILE A 49 -110.53 -57.33 29.45
C ILE A 49 -110.66 -58.71 30.14
N ASP A 50 -111.45 -59.63 29.59
CA ASP A 50 -111.89 -60.87 30.23
C ASP A 50 -112.52 -60.61 31.62
N LEU A 51 -113.43 -59.64 31.69
CA LEU A 51 -114.17 -59.38 32.93
C LEU A 51 -115.30 -60.40 33.06
N GLN A 52 -115.22 -61.29 34.04
CA GLN A 52 -116.22 -62.34 34.23
C GLN A 52 -117.38 -61.91 35.15
N GLY A 53 -118.61 -62.27 34.76
CA GLY A 53 -119.82 -62.08 35.57
C GLY A 53 -120.41 -60.66 35.58
N TYR A 54 -120.30 -59.91 34.48
CA TYR A 54 -121.08 -58.68 34.24
C TYR A 54 -122.45 -58.99 33.60
N GLN A 55 -123.35 -57.99 33.51
CA GLN A 55 -124.53 -58.02 32.65
C GLN A 55 -124.70 -56.71 31.87
N ILE A 56 -125.29 -56.81 30.67
CA ILE A 56 -125.60 -55.67 29.79
C ILE A 56 -127.12 -55.57 29.64
N GLY A 57 -127.69 -54.43 30.04
CA GLY A 57 -129.10 -54.12 29.84
C GLY A 57 -129.36 -53.37 28.53
N LYS A 58 -130.52 -52.69 28.42
CA LYS A 58 -130.84 -51.84 27.25
C LYS A 58 -130.13 -50.49 27.22
N THR A 59 -129.71 -49.97 28.38
CA THR A 59 -129.15 -48.61 28.53
C THR A 59 -127.99 -48.51 29.53
N LYS A 60 -127.66 -49.61 30.23
CA LYS A 60 -126.69 -49.64 31.33
C LYS A 60 -125.93 -50.95 31.41
N VAL A 61 -124.68 -50.85 31.88
CA VAL A 61 -123.83 -51.95 32.34
C VAL A 61 -124.14 -52.23 33.81
N PHE A 62 -124.21 -53.51 34.16
CA PHE A 62 -124.48 -54.02 35.51
C PHE A 62 -123.26 -54.81 35.97
N LEU A 63 -122.68 -54.39 37.09
CA LEU A 63 -121.43 -54.91 37.63
C LEU A 63 -121.61 -55.34 39.10
N ARG A 64 -120.98 -56.47 39.44
CA ARG A 64 -120.90 -57.03 40.80
C ARG A 64 -119.99 -56.14 41.68
N ALA A 65 -119.98 -56.41 42.98
CA ALA A 65 -118.99 -55.81 43.88
C ALA A 65 -117.55 -56.13 43.42
N GLY A 66 -116.60 -55.22 43.68
CA GLY A 66 -115.18 -55.37 43.31
C GLY A 66 -114.85 -54.99 41.86
N GLN A 67 -115.63 -55.44 40.87
CA GLN A 67 -115.33 -55.29 39.42
C GLN A 67 -114.98 -53.84 38.99
N MET A 68 -115.67 -52.82 39.53
CA MET A 68 -115.38 -51.42 39.23
C MET A 68 -113.97 -51.00 39.68
N ALA A 69 -113.52 -51.46 40.85
CA ALA A 69 -112.20 -51.18 41.37
C ALA A 69 -111.09 -51.95 40.60
N GLU A 70 -111.40 -53.14 40.11
CA GLU A 70 -110.50 -53.90 39.24
C GLU A 70 -110.27 -53.18 37.89
N LEU A 71 -111.35 -52.70 37.27
CA LEU A 71 -111.28 -51.90 36.04
C LEU A 71 -110.49 -50.60 36.26
N ASP A 72 -110.71 -49.90 37.38
CA ASP A 72 -109.93 -48.70 37.74
C ASP A 72 -108.45 -49.03 38.01
N ALA A 73 -108.14 -50.18 38.62
CA ALA A 73 -106.76 -50.63 38.84
C ALA A 73 -106.05 -50.91 37.51
N ARG A 74 -106.66 -51.68 36.60
CA ARG A 74 -106.15 -51.92 35.24
C ARG A 74 -105.98 -50.60 34.48
N ARG A 75 -106.93 -49.66 34.61
CA ARG A 75 -106.88 -48.33 33.96
C ARG A 75 -105.69 -47.50 34.44
N ASN A 76 -105.48 -47.46 35.77
CA ASN A 76 -104.36 -46.75 36.38
C ASN A 76 -103.02 -47.41 36.02
N GLU A 77 -102.97 -48.73 35.82
CA GLU A 77 -101.77 -49.40 35.31
C GLU A 77 -101.44 -48.99 33.87
N VAL A 78 -102.42 -48.98 32.95
CA VAL A 78 -102.21 -48.53 31.55
C VAL A 78 -101.73 -47.08 31.50
N LEU A 79 -102.32 -46.19 32.31
CA LEU A 79 -101.87 -44.80 32.45
C LEU A 79 -100.45 -44.72 33.03
N GLY A 80 -100.14 -45.47 34.09
CA GLY A 80 -98.82 -45.50 34.73
C GLY A 80 -97.71 -46.05 33.82
N ARG A 81 -97.99 -47.11 33.07
CA ARG A 81 -97.10 -47.67 32.03
C ARG A 81 -96.85 -46.63 30.93
N SER A 82 -97.89 -45.97 30.44
CA SER A 82 -97.81 -44.93 29.39
C SER A 82 -96.99 -43.72 29.84
N ALA A 83 -97.29 -43.18 31.02
CA ALA A 83 -96.52 -42.09 31.62
C ALA A 83 -95.05 -42.48 31.84
N SER A 84 -94.78 -43.73 32.29
CA SER A 84 -93.43 -44.24 32.48
C SER A 84 -92.63 -44.32 31.17
N MET A 85 -93.26 -44.69 30.04
CA MET A 85 -92.61 -44.70 28.72
C MET A 85 -92.24 -43.28 28.27
N ILE A 86 -93.17 -42.33 28.39
CA ILE A 86 -92.95 -40.92 28.04
C ILE A 86 -91.83 -40.33 28.92
N GLN A 87 -91.92 -40.49 30.24
CA GLN A 87 -90.90 -40.02 31.18
C GLN A 87 -89.53 -40.66 30.92
N ARG A 88 -89.45 -41.96 30.59
CA ARG A 88 -88.19 -42.63 30.22
C ARG A 88 -87.57 -41.99 28.98
N LYS A 89 -88.36 -41.71 27.93
CA LYS A 89 -87.86 -41.09 26.70
C LYS A 89 -87.41 -39.64 26.93
N VAL A 90 -88.18 -38.86 27.70
CA VAL A 90 -87.83 -37.48 28.07
C VAL A 90 -86.55 -37.42 28.92
N ARG A 91 -86.43 -38.26 29.96
CA ARG A 91 -85.21 -38.34 30.80
C ARG A 91 -83.99 -38.72 29.98
N SER A 92 -84.11 -39.71 29.09
CA SER A 92 -83.05 -40.12 28.15
C SER A 92 -82.62 -38.98 27.22
N PHE A 93 -83.57 -38.27 26.61
CA PHE A 93 -83.30 -37.12 25.74
C PHE A 93 -82.61 -35.96 26.48
N LEU A 94 -83.07 -35.61 27.69
CA LEU A 94 -82.46 -34.57 28.51
C LEU A 94 -81.04 -34.95 28.95
N ALA A 95 -80.81 -36.20 29.37
CA ALA A 95 -79.47 -36.69 29.71
C ALA A 95 -78.52 -36.64 28.49
N GLN A 96 -78.98 -37.07 27.31
CA GLN A 96 -78.20 -37.01 26.08
C GLN A 96 -77.88 -35.56 25.67
N LYS A 97 -78.86 -34.64 25.74
CA LYS A 97 -78.68 -33.20 25.47
C LYS A 97 -77.64 -32.59 26.42
N ASN A 98 -77.74 -32.88 27.72
CA ASN A 98 -76.82 -32.36 28.72
C ASN A 98 -75.39 -32.92 28.56
N PHE A 99 -75.25 -34.21 28.24
CA PHE A 99 -73.95 -34.82 27.94
C PHE A 99 -73.30 -34.21 26.69
N ILE A 100 -74.06 -34.00 25.61
CA ILE A 100 -73.55 -33.36 24.38
C ILE A 100 -73.11 -31.92 24.66
N ALA A 101 -73.88 -31.16 25.45
CA ALA A 101 -73.50 -29.80 25.86
C ALA A 101 -72.21 -29.79 26.69
N LEU A 102 -72.12 -30.62 27.73
CA LEU A 102 -70.93 -30.73 28.57
C LEU A 102 -69.69 -31.17 27.77
N ARG A 103 -69.84 -32.16 26.88
CA ARG A 103 -68.76 -32.62 25.99
C ARG A 103 -68.30 -31.52 25.04
N ARG A 104 -69.22 -30.70 24.50
CA ARG A 104 -68.87 -29.55 23.64
C ARG A 104 -68.03 -28.53 24.41
N SER A 105 -68.48 -28.12 25.60
CA SER A 105 -67.73 -27.18 26.45
C SER A 105 -66.36 -27.73 26.86
N ALA A 106 -66.29 -29.00 27.26
CA ALA A 106 -65.02 -29.65 27.61
C ALA A 106 -64.04 -29.70 26.43
N LEU A 107 -64.52 -30.00 25.21
CA LEU A 107 -63.70 -29.97 24.01
C LEU A 107 -63.21 -28.55 23.67
N GLN A 108 -64.05 -27.52 23.83
CA GLN A 108 -63.65 -26.12 23.62
C GLN A 108 -62.57 -25.66 24.61
N ILE A 109 -62.67 -26.05 25.89
CA ILE A 109 -61.62 -25.78 26.87
C ILE A 109 -60.33 -26.52 26.49
N GLN A 110 -60.42 -27.81 26.12
CA GLN A 110 -59.25 -28.61 25.72
C GLN A 110 -58.54 -28.08 24.47
N THR A 111 -59.25 -27.56 23.46
CA THR A 111 -58.61 -26.97 22.27
C THR A 111 -57.90 -25.66 22.60
N VAL A 112 -58.51 -24.80 23.42
CA VAL A 112 -57.87 -23.55 23.89
C VAL A 112 -56.61 -23.86 24.70
N CYS A 113 -56.67 -24.77 25.68
CA CYS A 113 -55.51 -25.15 26.50
C CYS A 113 -54.38 -25.78 25.68
N ARG A 114 -54.68 -26.65 24.71
CA ARG A 114 -53.67 -27.23 23.80
C ARG A 114 -53.03 -26.15 22.92
N GLY A 115 -53.82 -25.23 22.37
CA GLY A 115 -53.32 -24.11 21.57
C GLY A 115 -52.43 -23.16 22.37
N GLU A 116 -52.79 -22.90 23.63
CA GLU A 116 -52.00 -22.03 24.52
C GLU A 116 -50.69 -22.68 24.96
N LEU A 117 -50.69 -23.98 25.25
CA LEU A 117 -49.46 -24.74 25.51
C LEU A 117 -48.52 -24.68 24.30
N ALA A 118 -49.05 -24.87 23.09
CA ALA A 118 -48.25 -24.80 21.85
C ALA A 118 -47.65 -23.39 21.63
N ARG A 119 -48.44 -22.31 21.83
CA ARG A 119 -47.94 -20.93 21.78
C ARG A 119 -46.84 -20.67 22.80
N ARG A 120 -47.01 -21.12 24.06
CA ARG A 120 -46.01 -20.95 25.12
C ARG A 120 -44.68 -21.65 24.79
N VAL A 121 -44.74 -22.89 24.29
CA VAL A 121 -43.54 -23.62 23.85
C VAL A 121 -42.86 -22.89 22.68
N TYR A 122 -43.63 -22.41 21.70
CA TYR A 122 -43.09 -21.66 20.56
C TYR A 122 -42.42 -20.33 20.97
N HIS A 123 -43.04 -19.55 21.87
CA HIS A 123 -42.46 -18.31 22.38
C HIS A 123 -41.19 -18.55 23.22
N ASN A 124 -41.13 -19.65 23.99
CA ASN A 124 -39.89 -20.03 24.67
C ASN A 124 -38.78 -20.34 23.68
N LEU A 125 -39.06 -21.16 22.65
CA LEU A 125 -38.09 -21.49 21.59
C LEU A 125 -37.60 -20.26 20.83
N GLN A 126 -38.50 -19.31 20.49
CA GLN A 126 -38.12 -18.02 19.91
C GLN A 126 -37.20 -17.21 20.85
N ARG A 127 -37.50 -17.17 22.15
CA ARG A 127 -36.74 -16.43 23.16
C ARG A 127 -35.35 -17.04 23.39
N GLU A 128 -35.25 -18.36 23.38
CA GLU A 128 -33.99 -19.10 23.45
C GLU A 128 -33.14 -18.86 22.19
N ALA A 129 -33.72 -18.97 20.99
CA ALA A 129 -33.03 -18.68 19.73
C ALA A 129 -32.53 -17.22 19.66
N ALA A 130 -33.33 -16.25 20.12
CA ALA A 130 -32.94 -14.85 20.21
C ALA A 130 -31.80 -14.64 21.24
N SER A 131 -31.89 -15.28 22.41
CA SER A 131 -30.84 -15.25 23.43
C SER A 131 -29.52 -15.82 22.90
N LEU A 132 -29.54 -16.98 22.25
CA LEU A 132 -28.37 -17.60 21.62
C LEU A 132 -27.77 -16.72 20.52
N LYS A 133 -28.61 -16.06 19.70
CA LYS A 133 -28.14 -15.11 18.67
C LYS A 133 -27.44 -13.89 19.29
N ILE A 134 -27.98 -13.34 20.38
CA ILE A 134 -27.35 -12.22 21.10
C ILE A 134 -26.02 -12.67 21.74
N GLN A 135 -25.99 -13.82 22.41
CA GLN A 135 -24.79 -14.35 23.06
C GLN A 135 -23.67 -14.68 22.06
N THR A 136 -23.98 -15.28 20.92
CA THR A 136 -22.98 -15.62 19.89
C THR A 136 -22.40 -14.36 19.24
N LEU A 137 -23.25 -13.39 18.87
CA LEU A 137 -22.80 -12.09 18.34
C LEU A 137 -21.95 -11.31 19.37
N TYR A 138 -22.33 -11.31 20.65
CA TYR A 138 -21.57 -10.66 21.71
C TYR A 138 -20.18 -11.30 21.92
N ARG A 139 -20.10 -12.63 21.98
CA ARG A 139 -18.84 -13.37 22.11
C ARG A 139 -17.92 -13.11 20.90
N MET A 140 -18.46 -13.16 19.68
CA MET A 140 -17.76 -12.84 18.44
C MET A 140 -17.24 -11.38 18.45
N TYR A 141 -18.09 -10.41 18.79
CA TYR A 141 -17.69 -9.00 18.86
C TYR A 141 -16.57 -8.77 19.87
N THR A 142 -16.68 -9.35 21.07
CA THR A 142 -15.68 -9.22 22.14
C THR A 142 -14.32 -9.79 21.71
N ALA A 143 -14.30 -10.99 21.12
CA ALA A 143 -13.08 -11.60 20.60
C ALA A 143 -12.46 -10.79 19.44
N ARG A 144 -13.28 -10.32 18.48
CA ARG A 144 -12.80 -9.51 17.35
C ARG A 144 -12.28 -8.15 17.81
N LYS A 145 -12.89 -7.53 18.83
CA LYS A 145 -12.41 -6.28 19.43
C LYS A 145 -11.02 -6.49 20.05
N ALA A 146 -10.87 -7.48 20.93
CA ALA A 146 -9.59 -7.77 21.59
C ALA A 146 -8.47 -8.10 20.58
N TYR A 147 -8.78 -8.87 19.53
CA TYR A 147 -7.84 -9.14 18.43
C TYR A 147 -7.43 -7.86 17.68
N ASN A 148 -8.39 -6.99 17.34
CA ASN A 148 -8.11 -5.72 16.66
C ASN A 148 -7.25 -4.79 17.53
N GLU A 149 -7.52 -4.70 18.84
CA GLU A 149 -6.74 -3.87 19.78
C GLU A 149 -5.30 -4.38 19.93
N LEU A 150 -5.11 -5.70 20.04
CA LEU A 150 -3.79 -6.33 20.04
C LEU A 150 -3.03 -6.14 18.71
N SER A 151 -3.72 -6.31 17.58
CA SER A 151 -3.17 -6.13 16.24
C SER A 151 -2.73 -4.68 15.99
N ALA A 152 -3.57 -3.70 16.32
CA ALA A 152 -3.23 -2.28 16.22
C ALA A 152 -2.02 -1.91 17.10
N SER A 153 -1.95 -2.47 18.32
CA SER A 153 -0.81 -2.30 19.22
C SER A 153 0.47 -2.89 18.63
N ALA A 154 0.41 -4.11 18.09
CA ALA A 154 1.54 -4.78 17.45
C ALA A 154 2.04 -4.02 16.21
N VAL A 155 1.14 -3.57 15.33
CA VAL A 155 1.49 -2.76 14.14
C VAL A 155 2.12 -1.41 14.53
N THR A 156 1.63 -0.78 15.61
CA THR A 156 2.22 0.47 16.14
C THR A 156 3.65 0.24 16.65
N ILE A 157 3.89 -0.84 17.39
CA ILE A 157 5.24 -1.21 17.87
C ILE A 157 6.16 -1.57 16.69
N GLN A 158 5.69 -2.41 15.74
CA GLN A 158 6.48 -2.84 14.58
C GLN A 158 6.86 -1.67 13.65
N SER A 159 5.93 -0.75 13.37
CA SER A 159 6.22 0.44 12.56
C SER A 159 7.20 1.39 13.26
N GLY A 160 7.05 1.56 14.58
CA GLY A 160 8.01 2.28 15.42
C GLY A 160 9.42 1.67 15.36
N LEU A 161 9.54 0.35 15.54
CA LEU A 161 10.80 -0.39 15.45
C LEU A 161 11.45 -0.28 14.06
N ARG A 162 10.70 -0.54 12.98
CA ARG A 162 11.17 -0.40 11.60
C ARG A 162 11.68 1.03 11.32
N GLY A 163 10.93 2.04 11.76
CA GLY A 163 11.32 3.44 11.66
C GLY A 163 12.57 3.80 12.47
N MET A 164 12.77 3.23 13.66
CA MET A 164 13.99 3.41 14.45
C MET A 164 15.21 2.77 13.78
N CYS A 165 15.10 1.55 13.24
CA CYS A 165 16.19 0.90 12.53
C CYS A 165 16.61 1.69 11.29
N ALA A 166 15.65 2.13 10.48
CA ALA A 166 15.92 2.99 9.31
C ALA A 166 16.59 4.32 9.69
N ARG A 167 16.18 4.96 10.80
CA ARG A 167 16.83 6.17 11.30
C ARG A 167 18.26 5.90 11.80
N LYS A 168 18.50 4.83 12.58
CA LYS A 168 19.85 4.46 13.04
C LYS A 168 20.81 4.24 11.88
N GLU A 169 20.37 3.49 10.86
CA GLU A 169 21.15 3.24 9.64
C GLU A 169 21.45 4.55 8.87
N LEU A 170 20.46 5.44 8.73
CA LEU A 170 20.67 6.76 8.11
C LEU A 170 21.66 7.64 8.90
N HIS A 171 21.61 7.62 10.24
CA HIS A 171 22.56 8.33 11.09
C HIS A 171 23.99 7.77 10.93
N PHE A 172 24.15 6.45 10.92
CA PHE A 172 25.45 5.80 10.68
C PHE A 172 26.02 6.14 9.30
N ARG A 173 25.21 6.06 8.22
CA ARG A 173 25.61 6.49 6.87
C ARG A 173 26.03 7.96 6.82
N ARG A 174 25.32 8.84 7.53
CA ARG A 174 25.66 10.28 7.62
C ARG A 174 26.99 10.51 8.36
N GLN A 175 27.22 9.83 9.49
CA GLN A 175 28.48 9.89 10.25
C GLN A 175 29.66 9.37 9.41
N THR A 176 29.52 8.21 8.78
CA THR A 176 30.54 7.63 7.88
C THR A 176 30.86 8.54 6.70
N ARG A 177 29.85 9.15 6.06
CA ARG A 177 30.06 10.14 4.99
C ARG A 177 30.81 11.38 5.49
N ALA A 178 30.48 11.91 6.68
CA ALA A 178 31.19 13.03 7.28
C ALA A 178 32.65 12.69 7.58
N ALA A 179 32.92 11.50 8.15
CA ALA A 179 34.27 11.02 8.40
C ALA A 179 35.10 10.90 7.11
N ILE A 180 34.54 10.36 6.03
CA ILE A 180 35.19 10.28 4.71
C ILE A 180 35.53 11.67 4.16
N ILE A 181 34.64 12.66 4.32
CA ILE A 181 34.90 14.05 3.91
C ILE A 181 36.05 14.66 4.73
N ILE A 182 36.06 14.48 6.05
CA ILE A 182 37.13 14.99 6.92
C ILE A 182 38.48 14.33 6.57
N GLN A 183 38.51 13.00 6.43
CA GLN A 183 39.72 12.25 6.07
C GLN A 183 40.27 12.65 4.69
N SER A 184 39.40 12.78 3.68
CA SER A 184 39.83 13.18 2.33
C SER A 184 40.36 14.63 2.29
N ARG A 185 39.75 15.56 3.02
CA ARG A 185 40.28 16.93 3.20
C ARG A 185 41.63 16.94 3.91
N CYS A 186 41.81 16.13 4.95
CA CYS A 186 43.10 16.00 5.65
C CYS A 186 44.20 15.44 4.72
N ARG A 187 43.93 14.36 3.98
CA ARG A 187 44.85 13.80 2.97
C ARG A 187 45.20 14.83 1.88
N GLN A 188 44.20 15.57 1.38
CA GLN A 188 44.38 16.64 0.40
C GLN A 188 45.26 17.78 0.96
N PHE A 189 45.08 18.17 2.21
CA PHE A 189 45.90 19.19 2.87
C PHE A 189 47.36 18.74 3.02
N LEU A 190 47.60 17.52 3.51
CA LEU A 190 48.95 16.97 3.69
C LEU A 190 49.70 16.86 2.35
N ALA A 191 49.02 16.40 1.29
CA ALA A 191 49.61 16.34 -0.06
C ALA A 191 49.96 17.75 -0.60
N ARG A 192 49.06 18.73 -0.44
CA ARG A 192 49.32 20.14 -0.81
C ARG A 192 50.48 20.75 -0.01
N LEU A 193 50.56 20.46 1.29
CA LEU A 193 51.63 20.94 2.16
C LEU A 193 53.00 20.36 1.76
N HIS A 194 53.06 19.05 1.47
CA HIS A 194 54.26 18.40 0.96
C HIS A 194 54.68 18.99 -0.38
N TYR A 195 53.77 19.05 -1.37
CA TYR A 195 54.04 19.65 -2.68
C TYR A 195 54.54 21.11 -2.56
N SER A 196 53.92 21.92 -1.70
CA SER A 196 54.31 23.32 -1.49
C SER A 196 55.71 23.45 -0.88
N ARG A 197 56.05 22.59 0.10
CA ARG A 197 57.41 22.52 0.67
C ARG A 197 58.44 22.12 -0.38
N THR A 198 58.19 21.05 -1.14
CA THR A 198 59.09 20.55 -2.20
C THR A 198 59.24 21.56 -3.33
N LYS A 199 58.16 22.24 -3.75
CA LYS A 199 58.19 23.34 -4.72
C LYS A 199 59.03 24.52 -4.22
N LYS A 200 58.85 24.95 -2.97
CA LYS A 200 59.64 26.05 -2.38
C LYS A 200 61.13 25.68 -2.34
N ALA A 201 61.48 24.47 -1.88
CA ALA A 201 62.85 23.99 -1.87
C ALA A 201 63.47 23.93 -3.28
N ALA A 202 62.74 23.36 -4.25
CA ALA A 202 63.19 23.28 -5.64
C ALA A 202 63.43 24.67 -6.27
N ILE A 203 62.52 25.63 -6.05
CA ILE A 203 62.69 27.01 -6.52
C ILE A 203 63.92 27.65 -5.88
N THR A 204 64.09 27.56 -4.55
CA THR A 204 65.26 28.11 -3.85
C THR A 204 66.57 27.53 -4.39
N THR A 205 66.65 26.20 -4.56
CA THR A 205 67.83 25.53 -5.11
C THR A 205 68.09 25.93 -6.57
N GLN A 206 67.06 26.04 -7.40
CA GLN A 206 67.20 26.51 -8.78
C GLN A 206 67.67 27.97 -8.86
N CYS A 207 67.13 28.87 -8.02
CA CYS A 207 67.57 30.27 -7.94
C CYS A 207 69.02 30.38 -7.47
N ALA A 208 69.41 29.61 -6.45
CA ALA A 208 70.79 29.53 -5.98
C ALA A 208 71.75 28.99 -7.06
N TRP A 209 71.33 27.96 -7.81
CA TRP A 209 72.10 27.41 -8.93
C TRP A 209 72.23 28.40 -10.10
N ARG A 210 71.14 29.04 -10.54
CA ARG A 210 71.17 30.08 -11.59
C ARG A 210 72.09 31.24 -11.19
N GLY A 211 72.02 31.69 -9.93
CA GLY A 211 72.94 32.68 -9.38
C GLY A 211 74.39 32.20 -9.28
N LYS A 212 74.64 30.90 -8.99
CA LYS A 212 75.99 30.31 -9.01
C LYS A 212 76.56 30.22 -10.44
N ALA A 213 75.73 29.88 -11.42
CA ALA A 213 76.09 29.84 -12.84
C ALA A 213 76.42 31.24 -13.38
N ALA A 214 75.54 32.23 -13.17
CA ALA A 214 75.82 33.62 -13.54
C ALA A 214 77.11 34.17 -12.89
N ARG A 215 77.37 33.85 -11.61
CA ARG A 215 78.63 34.17 -10.92
C ARG A 215 79.84 33.30 -11.34
N LYS A 216 79.65 32.23 -12.12
CA LYS A 216 80.76 31.50 -12.78
C LYS A 216 81.11 32.19 -14.10
N GLU A 217 80.11 32.49 -14.92
CA GLU A 217 80.33 33.14 -16.23
C GLU A 217 80.85 34.58 -16.06
N LEU A 218 80.34 35.36 -15.10
CA LEU A 218 80.92 36.67 -14.75
C LEU A 218 82.39 36.56 -14.28
N ARG A 219 82.78 35.44 -13.65
CA ARG A 219 84.19 35.21 -13.30
C ARG A 219 85.04 34.82 -14.50
N LYS A 220 84.54 34.01 -15.45
CA LYS A 220 85.22 33.78 -16.73
C LYS A 220 85.43 35.09 -17.49
N LEU A 221 84.38 35.90 -17.65
CA LEU A 221 84.46 37.19 -18.35
C LEU A 221 85.45 38.15 -17.66
N LYS A 222 85.49 38.17 -16.32
CA LYS A 222 86.51 38.95 -15.57
C LYS A 222 87.93 38.39 -15.66
N MET A 223 88.12 37.08 -15.88
CA MET A 223 89.43 36.50 -16.16
C MET A 223 89.88 36.81 -17.59
N ALA A 224 89.02 36.58 -18.58
CA ALA A 224 89.27 36.96 -19.97
C ALA A 224 89.58 38.48 -20.11
N ALA A 225 88.85 39.34 -19.40
CA ALA A 225 89.14 40.78 -19.36
C ALA A 225 90.49 41.13 -18.71
N ARG A 226 90.96 40.33 -17.74
CA ARG A 226 92.30 40.47 -17.14
C ARG A 226 93.39 39.93 -18.06
N GLU A 227 93.13 38.83 -18.76
CA GLU A 227 94.03 38.23 -19.75
C GLU A 227 94.18 39.16 -20.96
N THR A 228 93.10 39.71 -21.50
CA THR A 228 93.19 40.76 -22.54
C THR A 228 93.83 42.04 -22.02
N GLY A 229 93.60 42.43 -20.76
CA GLY A 229 94.29 43.55 -20.13
C GLY A 229 95.81 43.32 -19.98
N ALA A 230 96.21 42.10 -19.63
CA ALA A 230 97.61 41.69 -19.52
C ALA A 230 98.27 41.56 -20.90
N LEU A 231 97.56 41.03 -21.90
CA LEU A 231 98.00 41.00 -23.30
C LEU A 231 98.11 42.41 -23.88
N GLN A 232 97.21 43.34 -23.54
CA GLN A 232 97.31 44.74 -23.93
C GLN A 232 98.51 45.42 -23.24
N ALA A 233 98.74 45.16 -21.95
CA ALA A 233 99.92 45.67 -21.25
C ALA A 233 101.23 45.10 -21.83
N ALA A 234 101.25 43.82 -22.22
CA ALA A 234 102.38 43.19 -22.90
C ALA A 234 102.58 43.74 -24.32
N LYS A 235 101.50 43.95 -25.09
CA LYS A 235 101.52 44.61 -26.41
C LYS A 235 102.07 46.03 -26.30
N ASN A 236 101.54 46.85 -25.40
CA ASN A 236 102.02 48.21 -25.16
C ASN A 236 103.50 48.24 -24.68
N LYS A 237 103.96 47.20 -23.98
CA LYS A 237 105.38 47.05 -23.59
C LYS A 237 106.26 46.65 -24.78
N LEU A 238 105.80 45.72 -25.63
CA LEU A 238 106.47 45.35 -26.87
C LEU A 238 106.53 46.52 -27.86
N GLU A 239 105.45 47.31 -27.98
CA GLU A 239 105.40 48.54 -28.77
C GLU A 239 106.47 49.53 -28.29
N LYS A 240 106.55 49.79 -26.98
CA LYS A 240 107.64 50.61 -26.42
C LYS A 240 109.04 50.04 -26.65
N GLN A 241 109.21 48.73 -26.62
CA GLN A 241 110.49 48.10 -26.96
C GLN A 241 110.81 48.20 -28.47
N VAL A 242 109.81 48.17 -29.35
CA VAL A 242 109.96 48.40 -30.79
C VAL A 242 110.24 49.88 -31.08
N GLU A 243 109.61 50.82 -30.37
CA GLU A 243 109.93 52.25 -30.40
C GLU A 243 111.38 52.49 -29.94
N GLU A 244 111.80 51.89 -28.82
CA GLU A 244 113.18 52.01 -28.34
C GLU A 244 114.20 51.38 -29.31
N LEU A 245 113.90 50.19 -29.85
CA LEU A 245 114.77 49.52 -30.83
C LEU A 245 114.83 50.26 -32.17
N THR A 246 113.73 50.89 -32.62
CA THR A 246 113.74 51.73 -33.82
C THR A 246 114.46 53.06 -33.60
N TRP A 247 114.38 53.65 -32.40
CA TRP A 247 115.24 54.78 -32.00
C TRP A 247 116.72 54.39 -31.98
N ARG A 248 117.07 53.26 -31.36
CA ARG A 248 118.45 52.72 -31.38
C ARG A 248 118.94 52.45 -32.81
N LEU A 249 118.09 51.87 -33.67
CA LEU A 249 118.42 51.62 -35.09
C LEU A 249 118.55 52.93 -35.90
N GLN A 250 117.74 53.95 -35.63
CA GLN A 250 117.90 55.26 -36.26
C GLN A 250 119.18 55.97 -35.81
N LEU A 251 119.54 55.85 -34.52
CA LEU A 251 120.79 56.38 -33.99
C LEU A 251 122.01 55.65 -34.59
N GLU A 252 121.97 54.32 -34.66
CA GLU A 252 123.03 53.50 -35.26
C GLU A 252 123.17 53.77 -36.77
N LYS A 253 122.07 54.00 -37.49
CA LYS A 253 122.09 54.48 -38.88
C LYS A 253 122.67 55.88 -39.04
N ARG A 254 122.43 56.81 -38.11
CA ARG A 254 123.10 58.13 -38.12
C ARG A 254 124.59 57.96 -37.91
N MET A 255 125.01 57.23 -36.87
CA MET A 255 126.43 56.96 -36.62
C MET A 255 127.14 56.27 -37.81
N ARG A 256 126.44 55.40 -38.57
CA ARG A 256 126.96 54.85 -39.83
C ARG A 256 127.09 55.90 -40.93
N ALA A 257 126.10 56.77 -41.10
CA ALA A 257 126.17 57.89 -42.06
C ALA A 257 127.30 58.86 -41.70
N ASP A 258 127.46 59.21 -40.42
CA ASP A 258 128.56 60.06 -39.92
C ASP A 258 129.94 59.40 -40.15
N LEU A 259 130.03 58.07 -39.99
CA LEU A 259 131.22 57.26 -40.31
C LEU A 259 131.49 57.12 -41.81
N GLU A 260 130.46 57.23 -42.65
CA GLU A 260 130.57 57.13 -44.11
C GLU A 260 130.87 58.51 -44.73
N GLU A 261 130.38 59.60 -44.13
CA GLU A 261 130.75 60.97 -44.46
C GLU A 261 132.18 61.29 -44.03
N THR A 262 132.60 60.92 -42.82
CA THR A 262 134.02 61.09 -42.42
C THR A 262 134.96 60.31 -43.33
N LYS A 263 134.60 59.08 -43.73
CA LYS A 263 135.33 58.32 -44.77
C LYS A 263 135.31 58.99 -46.15
N SER A 264 134.21 59.63 -46.56
CA SER A 264 134.17 60.32 -47.86
C SER A 264 135.02 61.59 -47.84
N GLN A 265 135.04 62.33 -46.73
CA GLN A 265 135.90 63.49 -46.50
C GLN A 265 137.39 63.12 -46.46
N GLU A 266 137.77 61.97 -45.88
CA GLU A 266 139.15 61.46 -45.95
C GLU A 266 139.52 60.97 -47.35
N ASN A 267 138.64 60.25 -48.05
CA ASN A 267 138.89 59.84 -49.44
C ASN A 267 139.03 61.05 -50.38
N ALA A 268 138.26 62.13 -50.18
CA ALA A 268 138.41 63.37 -50.94
C ALA A 268 139.78 64.04 -50.72
N LYS A 269 140.27 64.08 -49.46
CA LYS A 269 141.62 64.57 -49.14
C LYS A 269 142.72 63.70 -49.77
N LEU A 270 142.57 62.38 -49.72
CA LEU A 270 143.50 61.43 -50.33
C LEU A 270 143.52 61.55 -51.87
N GLN A 271 142.37 61.77 -52.52
CA GLN A 271 142.28 61.97 -53.97
C GLN A 271 142.89 63.32 -54.41
N ALA A 272 142.72 64.39 -53.63
CA ALA A 272 143.37 65.67 -53.90
C ALA A 272 144.91 65.55 -53.85
N ALA A 273 145.44 64.94 -52.77
CA ALA A 273 146.87 64.68 -52.64
C ALA A 273 147.41 63.76 -53.77
N LEU A 274 146.61 62.78 -54.23
CA LEU A 274 147.00 61.90 -55.33
C LEU A 274 147.15 62.68 -56.65
N GLN A 275 146.30 63.67 -56.94
CA GLN A 275 146.38 64.46 -58.16
C GLN A 275 147.58 65.42 -58.15
N GLU A 276 147.89 66.03 -57.02
CA GLU A 276 149.06 66.91 -56.85
C GLU A 276 150.37 66.14 -57.07
N VAL A 277 150.49 64.94 -56.49
CA VAL A 277 151.62 64.03 -56.72
C VAL A 277 151.65 63.53 -58.18
N GLN A 278 150.51 63.23 -58.80
CA GLN A 278 150.46 62.79 -60.21
C GLN A 278 150.87 63.86 -61.23
N GLN A 279 150.82 65.15 -60.87
CA GLN A 279 151.37 66.22 -61.70
C GLN A 279 152.90 66.26 -61.58
N GLN A 280 153.44 66.27 -60.35
CA GLN A 280 154.89 66.22 -60.09
C GLN A 280 155.56 64.97 -60.69
N TYR A 281 154.84 63.82 -60.70
CA TYR A 281 155.31 62.55 -61.27
C TYR A 281 155.40 62.54 -62.82
N LYS A 282 154.84 63.54 -63.52
CA LYS A 282 155.05 63.69 -64.97
C LYS A 282 156.31 64.47 -65.31
N GLU A 283 156.63 65.48 -64.50
CA GLU A 283 157.83 66.32 -64.69
C GLU A 283 159.11 65.61 -64.20
N THR A 284 158.98 64.73 -63.22
CA THR A 284 160.07 63.84 -62.75
C THR A 284 160.19 62.52 -63.51
N LYS A 285 159.54 62.39 -64.68
CA LYS A 285 159.56 61.17 -65.49
C LYS A 285 160.83 60.99 -66.34
N GLU A 286 161.67 62.02 -66.47
CA GLU A 286 162.82 62.02 -67.39
C GLU A 286 164.18 61.70 -66.72
N ILE A 287 164.23 61.45 -65.41
CA ILE A 287 165.48 61.13 -64.68
C ILE A 287 165.25 59.98 -63.68
N LEU A 288 165.86 58.81 -63.96
CA LEU A 288 165.92 57.58 -63.11
C LEU A 288 164.54 56.95 -62.76
N VAL A 289 164.13 55.75 -63.18
CA VAL A 289 164.79 54.51 -63.65
C VAL A 289 165.54 53.73 -62.55
N GLN A 290 164.81 53.00 -61.67
CA GLN A 290 165.02 51.54 -61.34
C GLN A 290 164.09 50.97 -60.23
N GLU A 291 163.97 49.62 -60.20
CA GLU A 291 163.52 48.68 -59.12
C GLU A 291 162.03 48.57 -58.63
N ARG A 292 161.40 47.40 -58.96
CA ARG A 292 160.66 46.43 -58.07
C ARG A 292 159.29 46.73 -57.36
N GLU A 293 158.51 45.77 -56.82
CA GLU A 293 158.01 44.41 -57.22
C GLU A 293 156.86 43.84 -56.28
N ALA A 294 155.69 43.41 -56.81
CA ALA A 294 154.73 42.31 -56.41
C ALA A 294 153.90 42.15 -55.06
N ALA A 295 152.73 41.44 -55.15
CA ALA A 295 151.97 40.56 -54.15
C ALA A 295 150.89 41.15 -53.14
N LYS A 296 149.83 40.46 -52.53
CA LYS A 296 149.11 39.11 -52.57
C LYS A 296 147.71 39.01 -51.77
N LYS A 297 147.11 37.78 -51.56
CA LYS A 297 145.72 37.28 -51.09
C LYS A 297 145.48 37.01 -49.55
N ALA A 298 144.39 36.52 -48.86
CA ALA A 298 142.92 36.07 -48.95
C ALA A 298 142.26 36.06 -47.48
N ALA A 299 141.15 35.45 -46.93
CA ALA A 299 140.01 34.46 -47.18
C ALA A 299 138.77 34.73 -46.18
N GLU A 300 137.77 33.94 -45.67
CA GLU A 300 137.26 32.50 -45.63
C GLU A 300 135.72 32.30 -45.20
N ILE A 301 135.26 31.25 -44.44
CA ILE A 301 133.85 30.60 -44.40
C ILE A 301 133.31 30.06 -42.99
N ALA A 302 131.96 29.86 -42.70
CA ALA A 302 131.34 28.93 -41.63
C ALA A 302 129.74 28.71 -41.53
N PRO A 303 129.13 27.68 -40.79
CA PRO A 303 127.68 27.20 -40.88
C PRO A 303 126.85 26.54 -39.64
N VAL A 304 125.53 26.12 -39.82
CA VAL A 304 124.80 24.80 -39.43
C VAL A 304 123.92 24.41 -38.11
N ILE A 305 122.69 23.78 -38.26
CA ILE A 305 121.93 22.61 -37.51
C ILE A 305 121.37 22.70 -36.01
N LYS A 306 120.40 21.97 -35.31
CA LYS A 306 119.28 20.88 -35.36
C LYS A 306 118.37 20.84 -34.01
N GLU A 307 117.38 20.00 -33.51
CA GLU A 307 116.45 18.81 -33.80
C GLU A 307 115.15 18.69 -32.84
N VAL A 308 114.50 17.52 -32.43
CA VAL A 308 113.02 17.41 -31.97
C VAL A 308 112.45 16.63 -30.65
N PRO A 309 111.87 15.35 -30.58
CA PRO A 309 110.53 14.98 -29.91
C PRO A 309 110.35 13.70 -28.96
N VAL A 310 109.16 13.40 -28.28
CA VAL A 310 108.57 12.01 -27.84
C VAL A 310 107.24 11.89 -26.93
N ILE A 311 106.19 11.11 -27.36
CA ILE A 311 105.19 10.13 -26.71
C ILE A 311 104.25 10.55 -25.48
N ASP A 312 103.13 9.98 -24.90
CA ASP A 312 102.36 8.66 -24.75
C ASP A 312 100.77 8.70 -24.54
N THR A 313 100.09 7.70 -23.89
CA THR A 313 98.62 7.30 -24.00
C THR A 313 97.86 6.69 -22.77
N GLU A 314 96.49 6.83 -22.69
CA GLU A 314 95.51 5.91 -22.02
C GLU A 314 94.01 6.23 -22.35
N LEU A 315 93.22 5.32 -22.99
CA LEU A 315 91.75 5.53 -23.24
C LEU A 315 90.92 4.27 -23.63
N MET A 316 90.66 3.29 -22.73
CA MET A 316 89.88 2.08 -23.14
C MET A 316 88.92 1.44 -22.09
N ASN A 317 88.51 2.16 -21.04
CA ASN A 317 87.69 1.60 -19.94
C ASN A 317 86.31 2.27 -19.70
N LYS A 318 85.78 3.07 -20.64
CA LYS A 318 84.56 3.89 -20.40
C LYS A 318 83.30 3.51 -21.19
N LEU A 319 83.39 2.60 -22.17
CA LEU A 319 82.30 2.30 -23.13
C LEU A 319 81.51 1.00 -22.84
N ARG A 320 81.86 0.24 -21.79
CA ARG A 320 81.11 -0.97 -21.39
C ARG A 320 79.92 -0.61 -20.49
N ASP A 321 80.19 0.16 -19.43
CA ASP A 321 79.27 0.50 -18.34
C ASP A 321 78.00 1.28 -18.74
N GLU A 322 77.97 1.91 -19.91
CA GLU A 322 76.79 2.65 -20.39
C GLU A 322 75.79 1.73 -21.10
N ASN A 323 76.27 0.63 -21.69
CA ASN A 323 75.45 -0.27 -22.50
C ASN A 323 74.49 -1.13 -21.63
N ASP A 324 75.00 -1.67 -20.52
CA ASP A 324 74.18 -2.44 -19.56
C ASP A 324 73.16 -1.57 -18.80
N LYS A 325 73.44 -0.27 -18.63
CA LYS A 325 72.48 0.71 -18.08
C LYS A 325 71.31 0.98 -19.03
N LEU A 326 71.55 1.01 -20.34
CA LEU A 326 70.48 1.12 -21.34
C LEU A 326 69.63 -0.16 -21.37
N LYS A 327 70.27 -1.33 -21.35
CA LYS A 327 69.61 -2.65 -21.41
C LYS A 327 68.69 -2.93 -20.19
N THR A 328 69.11 -2.50 -19.00
CA THR A 328 68.28 -2.55 -17.78
C THR A 328 67.15 -1.52 -17.77
N MET A 329 67.30 -0.38 -18.47
CA MET A 329 66.24 0.61 -18.60
C MET A 329 65.14 0.18 -19.59
N VAL A 330 65.51 -0.43 -20.73
CA VAL A 330 64.54 -0.97 -21.71
C VAL A 330 63.64 -2.05 -21.08
N SER A 331 64.23 -3.04 -20.43
CA SER A 331 63.48 -4.09 -19.72
C SER A 331 62.64 -3.57 -18.53
N SER A 332 63.02 -2.43 -17.94
CA SER A 332 62.18 -1.71 -16.97
C SER A 332 61.01 -0.93 -17.60
N LEU A 333 61.04 -0.65 -18.91
CA LEU A 333 59.95 -0.01 -19.66
C LEU A 333 59.00 -1.05 -20.25
N GLU A 334 59.52 -2.13 -20.85
CA GLU A 334 58.74 -3.28 -21.34
C GLU A 334 57.82 -3.82 -20.24
N LYS A 335 58.37 -4.12 -19.06
CA LYS A 335 57.57 -4.60 -17.92
C LYS A 335 56.52 -3.59 -17.44
N LYS A 336 56.75 -2.28 -17.60
CA LYS A 336 55.73 -1.26 -17.28
C LYS A 336 54.62 -1.21 -18.32
N ILE A 337 54.95 -1.46 -19.60
CA ILE A 337 53.97 -1.56 -20.69
C ILE A 337 53.06 -2.76 -20.42
N ASP A 338 53.61 -3.95 -20.16
CA ASP A 338 52.85 -5.15 -19.76
C ASP A 338 51.94 -4.90 -18.54
N ASP A 339 52.48 -4.24 -17.51
CA ASP A 339 51.73 -3.90 -16.28
C ASP A 339 50.64 -2.84 -16.52
N THR A 340 50.71 -2.03 -17.59
CA THR A 340 49.63 -1.13 -18.01
C THR A 340 48.62 -1.81 -18.93
N GLU A 341 49.07 -2.67 -19.83
CA GLU A 341 48.26 -3.43 -20.77
C GLU A 341 47.29 -4.36 -20.02
N LYS A 342 47.78 -5.11 -19.02
CA LYS A 342 46.94 -5.94 -18.14
C LYS A 342 45.90 -5.13 -17.38
N LYS A 343 46.27 -3.97 -16.83
CA LYS A 343 45.33 -3.08 -16.12
C LYS A 343 44.27 -2.52 -17.06
N TYR A 344 44.64 -2.18 -18.29
CA TYR A 344 43.70 -1.73 -19.32
C TYR A 344 42.68 -2.83 -19.65
N GLN A 345 43.15 -4.06 -19.90
CA GLN A 345 42.29 -5.22 -20.16
C GLN A 345 41.37 -5.56 -18.97
N GLU A 346 41.86 -5.50 -17.73
CA GLU A 346 41.04 -5.63 -16.52
C GLU A 346 39.94 -4.55 -16.46
N THR A 347 40.26 -3.28 -16.75
CA THR A 347 39.24 -2.21 -16.79
C THR A 347 38.26 -2.36 -17.96
N SER A 348 38.69 -2.85 -19.12
CA SER A 348 37.81 -3.12 -20.26
C SER A 348 36.76 -4.16 -19.86
N LYS A 349 37.20 -5.30 -19.34
CA LYS A 349 36.31 -6.39 -18.90
C LYS A 349 35.33 -5.95 -17.80
N ILE A 350 35.80 -5.17 -16.81
CA ILE A 350 34.93 -4.58 -15.78
C ILE A 350 33.92 -3.58 -16.38
N SER A 351 34.25 -2.89 -17.48
CA SER A 351 33.32 -2.01 -18.18
C SER A 351 32.30 -2.78 -19.03
N GLU A 352 32.69 -3.89 -19.64
CA GLU A 352 31.83 -4.80 -20.40
C GLU A 352 30.83 -5.52 -19.48
N ASP A 353 31.28 -6.03 -18.34
CA ASP A 353 30.43 -6.64 -17.30
C ASP A 353 29.38 -5.63 -16.77
N ARG A 354 29.78 -4.36 -16.61
CA ARG A 354 28.87 -3.26 -16.21
C ARG A 354 27.87 -2.88 -17.30
N LEU A 355 28.30 -2.85 -18.57
CA LEU A 355 27.42 -2.57 -19.70
C LEU A 355 26.36 -3.68 -19.83
N LYS A 356 26.76 -4.94 -19.65
CA LYS A 356 25.83 -6.07 -19.62
C LYS A 356 24.83 -5.96 -18.47
N GLN A 357 25.29 -5.64 -17.25
CA GLN A 357 24.40 -5.39 -16.11
C GLN A 357 23.44 -4.22 -16.32
N ALA A 358 23.83 -3.20 -17.11
CA ALA A 358 22.95 -2.09 -17.49
C ALA A 358 21.86 -2.54 -18.48
N MET A 359 22.21 -3.31 -19.51
CA MET A 359 21.22 -3.88 -20.46
C MET A 359 20.27 -4.88 -19.78
N ASP A 360 20.79 -5.69 -18.84
CA ASP A 360 19.99 -6.58 -17.99
C ASP A 360 19.06 -5.81 -17.03
N ALA A 361 19.28 -4.51 -16.79
CA ALA A 361 18.36 -3.65 -16.03
C ALA A 361 17.36 -2.93 -16.95
N GLU A 362 17.80 -2.47 -18.11
CA GLU A 362 16.98 -1.78 -19.12
C GLU A 362 15.89 -2.69 -19.68
N THR A 363 16.22 -3.95 -20.02
CA THR A 363 15.25 -4.98 -20.42
C THR A 363 14.15 -5.18 -19.38
N LYS A 364 14.50 -5.29 -18.10
CA LYS A 364 13.52 -5.41 -16.99
C LYS A 364 12.65 -4.16 -16.84
N ILE A 365 13.16 -2.97 -17.15
CA ILE A 365 12.38 -1.73 -17.16
C ILE A 365 11.38 -1.73 -18.33
N VAL A 366 11.79 -2.23 -19.51
CA VAL A 366 10.88 -2.41 -20.66
C VAL A 366 9.77 -3.42 -20.32
N ASP A 367 10.08 -4.56 -19.71
CA ASP A 367 9.08 -5.56 -19.29
C ASP A 367 8.07 -4.98 -18.29
N LEU A 368 8.55 -4.21 -17.30
CA LEU A 368 7.69 -3.53 -16.32
C LEU A 368 6.81 -2.46 -16.97
N ASN A 369 7.33 -1.69 -17.93
CA ASN A 369 6.53 -0.73 -18.70
C ASN A 369 5.46 -1.42 -19.55
N MET A 370 5.79 -2.54 -20.21
CA MET A 370 4.81 -3.33 -20.97
C MET A 370 3.74 -3.95 -20.07
N ALA A 371 4.09 -4.38 -18.85
CA ALA A 371 3.12 -4.83 -17.85
C ALA A 371 2.21 -3.68 -17.37
N MET A 372 2.77 -2.49 -17.13
CA MET A 372 2.02 -1.28 -16.76
C MET A 372 1.03 -0.85 -17.86
N LEU A 373 1.44 -0.87 -19.13
CA LEU A 373 0.57 -0.56 -20.27
C LEU A 373 -0.60 -1.54 -20.37
N ARG A 374 -0.37 -2.85 -20.21
CA ARG A 374 -1.45 -3.87 -20.18
C ARG A 374 -2.43 -3.68 -19.01
N LEU A 375 -1.97 -3.15 -17.87
CA LEU A 375 -2.85 -2.81 -16.74
C LEU A 375 -3.67 -1.54 -17.03
N GLN A 376 -3.04 -0.53 -17.63
CA GLN A 376 -3.70 0.72 -18.02
C GLN A 376 -4.76 0.49 -19.13
N GLU A 377 -4.47 -0.40 -20.08
CA GLU A 377 -5.41 -0.88 -21.10
C GLU A 377 -6.63 -1.55 -20.45
N LYS A 378 -6.43 -2.49 -19.51
CA LYS A 378 -7.53 -3.15 -18.77
C LYS A 378 -8.38 -2.18 -17.93
N ILE A 379 -7.78 -1.13 -17.37
CA ILE A 379 -8.53 -0.08 -16.68
C ILE A 379 -9.38 0.69 -17.70
N SER A 380 -8.84 1.03 -18.87
CA SER A 380 -9.57 1.69 -19.96
C SER A 380 -10.72 0.83 -20.53
N THR A 381 -10.55 -0.50 -20.64
CA THR A 381 -11.64 -1.39 -21.05
C THR A 381 -12.73 -1.45 -19.97
N MET A 382 -12.38 -1.64 -18.69
CA MET A 382 -13.34 -1.60 -17.58
C MET A 382 -14.10 -0.26 -17.50
N GLU A 383 -13.42 0.87 -17.70
CA GLU A 383 -14.06 2.18 -17.74
C GLU A 383 -15.00 2.36 -18.94
N SER A 384 -14.67 1.80 -20.10
CA SER A 384 -15.55 1.87 -21.28
C SER A 384 -16.74 0.91 -21.16
N GLU A 385 -16.56 -0.27 -20.57
CA GLU A 385 -17.65 -1.18 -20.17
C GLU A 385 -18.62 -0.51 -19.18
N GLU A 386 -18.12 0.18 -18.15
CA GLU A 386 -18.96 0.93 -17.21
C GLU A 386 -19.76 2.04 -17.91
N LYS A 387 -19.12 2.79 -18.82
CA LYS A 387 -19.76 3.86 -19.61
C LYS A 387 -20.83 3.28 -20.55
N VAL A 388 -20.56 2.17 -21.22
CA VAL A 388 -21.52 1.47 -22.09
C VAL A 388 -22.70 0.92 -21.29
N GLN A 389 -22.48 0.30 -20.13
CA GLN A 389 -23.56 -0.15 -19.24
C GLN A 389 -24.45 1.03 -18.79
N ARG A 390 -23.84 2.15 -18.37
CA ARG A 390 -24.57 3.38 -18.01
C ARG A 390 -25.38 3.96 -19.18
N GLN A 391 -24.89 3.86 -20.42
CA GLN A 391 -25.57 4.38 -21.60
C GLN A 391 -26.67 3.44 -22.13
N ALA A 392 -26.50 2.11 -22.02
CA ALA A 392 -27.53 1.12 -22.33
C ALA A 392 -28.76 1.25 -21.40
N LEU A 393 -28.52 1.56 -20.12
CA LEU A 393 -29.57 1.85 -19.13
C LEU A 393 -30.36 3.15 -19.42
N LEU A 394 -29.89 4.00 -20.34
CA LEU A 394 -30.54 5.26 -20.72
C LEU A 394 -31.23 5.21 -22.10
N SER A 395 -31.13 4.09 -22.83
CA SER A 395 -31.52 4.00 -24.24
C SER A 395 -32.55 2.90 -24.56
N THR A 396 -33.11 2.25 -23.54
CA THR A 396 -34.13 1.19 -23.69
C THR A 396 -35.57 1.74 -23.61
N PRO A 397 -36.40 1.64 -24.67
CA PRO A 397 -37.78 2.14 -24.64
C PRO A 397 -38.72 1.25 -23.81
N VAL A 398 -39.63 1.86 -23.05
CA VAL A 398 -40.67 1.14 -22.30
C VAL A 398 -41.75 0.61 -23.26
N LYS A 399 -42.10 -0.68 -23.12
CA LYS A 399 -43.30 -1.28 -23.71
C LYS A 399 -43.97 -2.19 -22.68
N SER A 400 -45.30 -2.30 -22.73
CA SER A 400 -46.13 -2.87 -21.67
C SER A 400 -47.01 -4.04 -22.12
N MET A 401 -47.63 -4.69 -21.12
CA MET A 401 -48.81 -5.58 -21.15
C MET A 401 -48.64 -7.12 -21.14
N SER A 402 -49.63 -7.73 -20.47
CA SER A 402 -50.16 -9.10 -20.52
C SER A 402 -49.28 -10.33 -20.23
N GLU A 403 -49.45 -10.83 -19.00
CA GLU A 403 -50.22 -12.07 -18.68
C GLU A 403 -49.76 -13.50 -19.06
N HIS A 404 -49.92 -14.36 -18.04
CA HIS A 404 -50.29 -15.78 -18.06
C HIS A 404 -49.30 -16.90 -18.48
N LEU A 405 -49.17 -17.87 -17.54
CA LEU A 405 -49.00 -19.32 -17.73
C LEU A 405 -47.76 -19.86 -18.51
N SER A 406 -46.78 -20.41 -17.78
CA SER A 406 -46.66 -21.88 -17.57
C SER A 406 -45.35 -22.33 -16.89
N ILE A 407 -45.44 -23.45 -16.16
CA ILE A 407 -44.35 -24.33 -15.68
C ILE A 407 -44.35 -25.51 -16.70
N PRO A 408 -43.26 -26.28 -17.04
CA PRO A 408 -42.39 -26.90 -16.03
C PRO A 408 -40.98 -27.43 -16.43
N ILE A 409 -40.40 -28.22 -15.50
CA ILE A 409 -39.33 -29.23 -15.66
C ILE A 409 -37.88 -28.72 -15.86
N ALA A 410 -36.99 -29.23 -15.00
CA ALA A 410 -35.57 -29.41 -15.26
C ALA A 410 -35.22 -30.91 -15.12
N PRO A 411 -34.21 -31.41 -15.84
CA PRO A 411 -33.27 -32.32 -15.18
C PRO A 411 -31.80 -32.20 -15.63
N LYS A 412 -30.90 -32.47 -14.66
CA LYS A 412 -29.65 -33.28 -14.72
C LYS A 412 -28.83 -33.26 -16.04
N ALA A 413 -27.59 -32.73 -16.09
CA ALA A 413 -26.34 -33.07 -15.37
C ALA A 413 -25.48 -34.19 -16.01
N HIS A 414 -24.26 -33.82 -16.42
CA HIS A 414 -23.02 -34.60 -16.67
C HIS A 414 -21.89 -33.52 -16.78
N HIS A 415 -20.69 -33.56 -16.19
CA HIS A 415 -19.84 -34.57 -15.52
C HIS A 415 -18.84 -35.33 -16.41
N LEU A 416 -17.70 -34.67 -16.68
CA LEU A 416 -16.35 -35.22 -16.95
C LEU A 416 -15.37 -34.39 -16.07
N GLU A 417 -14.54 -34.96 -15.17
CA GLU A 417 -13.31 -35.78 -15.35
C GLU A 417 -12.05 -34.87 -15.41
N ASN A 418 -11.32 -34.68 -14.31
CA ASN A 418 -10.10 -35.40 -13.83
C ASN A 418 -8.84 -35.23 -14.75
N GLY A 419 -7.61 -35.01 -14.24
CA GLY A 419 -7.12 -34.85 -12.87
C GLY A 419 -5.56 -34.83 -12.77
N PHE A 420 -5.01 -34.84 -11.54
CA PHE A 420 -3.58 -35.03 -11.16
C PHE A 420 -2.58 -33.87 -11.45
N HIS A 421 -1.51 -33.60 -10.67
CA HIS A 421 -1.08 -34.05 -9.32
C HIS A 421 -0.25 -32.91 -8.63
N GLU A 422 -0.49 -32.69 -7.33
CA GLU A 422 0.45 -32.64 -6.15
C GLU A 422 1.99 -32.47 -6.38
N VAL A 423 2.87 -31.92 -5.51
CA VAL A 423 2.91 -31.26 -4.16
C VAL A 423 4.38 -30.77 -3.97
N GLU A 424 4.87 -29.81 -3.16
CA GLU A 424 4.40 -28.92 -2.06
C GLU A 424 4.85 -27.44 -2.38
N GLY A 425 5.20 -26.46 -1.51
CA GLY A 425 5.25 -26.43 -0.04
C GLY A 425 5.89 -25.26 0.71
N LEU A 426 5.94 -25.44 2.04
CA LEU A 426 6.63 -24.72 3.13
C LEU A 426 6.58 -23.17 3.25
N LYS A 427 5.91 -22.74 4.35
CA LYS A 427 6.21 -21.56 5.23
C LYS A 427 5.75 -20.13 4.85
N GLU A 428 4.54 -19.82 5.32
CA GLU A 428 4.15 -18.72 6.25
C GLU A 428 5.18 -17.69 6.79
N PRO A 429 4.76 -16.55 7.42
CA PRO A 429 3.40 -15.94 7.50
C PRO A 429 3.34 -14.38 7.30
N GLN A 430 2.14 -13.78 7.25
CA GLN A 430 1.64 -12.79 8.27
C GLN A 430 0.41 -11.94 7.85
N SER A 431 -0.52 -11.81 8.82
CA SER A 431 -1.53 -10.75 9.04
C SER A 431 -2.79 -10.61 8.15
N ALA A 432 -3.93 -10.57 8.84
CA ALA A 432 -5.27 -10.13 8.38
C ALA A 432 -5.44 -8.59 8.64
N PRO A 433 -6.64 -7.93 8.67
CA PRO A 433 -8.05 -8.42 8.71
C PRO A 433 -9.05 -7.80 7.68
N PRO A 434 -10.29 -8.33 7.56
CA PRO A 434 -11.20 -8.03 6.44
C PRO A 434 -12.22 -6.90 6.68
N ALA A 435 -12.58 -6.21 5.60
CA ALA A 435 -13.69 -5.25 5.51
C ALA A 435 -15.03 -5.93 5.14
N ILE A 436 -16.14 -5.33 5.56
CA ILE A 436 -17.51 -5.78 5.28
C ILE A 436 -18.22 -4.73 4.41
N LYS A 437 -18.87 -5.19 3.33
CA LYS A 437 -20.05 -4.62 2.65
C LYS A 437 -20.48 -5.64 1.59
N GLU A 438 -21.62 -6.32 1.70
CA GLU A 438 -23.01 -5.83 1.69
C GLU A 438 -23.46 -5.21 0.36
N TYR A 439 -24.58 -5.76 -0.10
CA TYR A 439 -25.32 -5.49 -1.33
C TYR A 439 -25.55 -4.00 -1.62
N GLY A 440 -25.32 -3.60 -2.88
CA GLY A 440 -25.66 -2.29 -3.43
C GLY A 440 -26.76 -2.34 -4.50
N ASN A 441 -27.85 -3.09 -4.28
CA ASN A 441 -28.95 -3.16 -5.25
C ASN A 441 -29.92 -1.96 -5.07
N GLY A 442 -29.73 -0.90 -5.86
CA GLY A 442 -30.37 0.41 -5.67
C GLY A 442 -31.59 0.66 -6.57
N ASP A 443 -32.75 0.18 -6.15
CA ASP A 443 -34.02 0.31 -6.89
C ASP A 443 -34.49 1.78 -7.00
N PRO A 444 -34.83 2.32 -8.20
CA PRO A 444 -35.22 3.74 -8.37
C PRO A 444 -36.42 4.20 -7.52
N LYS A 445 -37.29 3.27 -7.08
CA LYS A 445 -38.41 3.56 -6.18
C LYS A 445 -37.96 4.10 -4.81
N MET A 446 -36.75 3.79 -4.36
CA MET A 446 -36.29 4.07 -2.99
C MET A 446 -36.08 5.55 -2.67
N LYS A 447 -35.98 6.44 -3.68
CA LYS A 447 -35.80 7.89 -3.44
C LYS A 447 -37.07 8.60 -2.95
N LYS A 448 -38.27 8.12 -3.28
CA LYS A 448 -39.52 8.65 -2.66
C LYS A 448 -39.63 8.17 -1.22
N SER A 449 -39.51 6.85 -1.00
CA SER A 449 -39.66 6.27 0.34
C SER A 449 -38.63 6.74 1.37
N ILE A 450 -37.47 7.29 0.97
CA ILE A 450 -36.56 7.96 1.90
C ILE A 450 -37.15 9.27 2.46
N VAL A 451 -37.81 10.08 1.62
CA VAL A 451 -38.45 11.34 2.05
C VAL A 451 -39.73 11.04 2.85
N ASP A 452 -40.55 10.10 2.37
CA ASP A 452 -41.78 9.69 3.06
C ASP A 452 -41.44 9.12 4.45
N ARG A 453 -40.44 8.23 4.54
CA ARG A 453 -39.96 7.69 5.83
C ARG A 453 -39.26 8.73 6.69
N GLN A 454 -38.67 9.80 6.13
CA GLN A 454 -38.18 10.93 6.93
C GLN A 454 -39.34 11.70 7.57
N LEU A 455 -40.47 11.87 6.86
CA LEU A 455 -41.65 12.53 7.40
C LEU A 455 -42.27 11.72 8.56
N GLU A 456 -42.48 10.41 8.38
CA GLU A 456 -42.96 9.49 9.44
C GLU A 456 -42.09 9.54 10.71
N ASN A 457 -40.76 9.58 10.53
CA ASN A 457 -39.81 9.67 11.65
C ASN A 457 -39.86 11.04 12.38
N VAL A 458 -40.23 12.11 11.69
CA VAL A 458 -40.43 13.45 12.27
C VAL A 458 -41.74 13.50 13.05
N ASP A 459 -42.80 12.88 12.55
CA ASP A 459 -44.08 12.80 13.27
C ASP A 459 -43.94 12.01 14.59
N ALA A 460 -43.25 10.87 14.56
CA ALA A 460 -42.94 10.08 15.76
C ALA A 460 -42.04 10.83 16.77
N LEU A 461 -41.15 11.72 16.31
CA LEU A 461 -40.39 12.61 17.19
C LEU A 461 -41.29 13.68 17.83
N ILE A 462 -42.19 14.29 17.05
CA ILE A 462 -43.13 15.31 17.55
C ILE A 462 -44.07 14.72 18.59
N GLU A 463 -44.62 13.52 18.36
CA GLU A 463 -45.45 12.79 19.34
C GLU A 463 -44.66 12.51 20.62
N CYS A 464 -43.44 11.96 20.51
CA CYS A 464 -42.56 11.67 21.64
C CYS A 464 -42.23 12.93 22.46
N VAL A 465 -41.88 14.04 21.80
CA VAL A 465 -41.56 15.34 22.41
C VAL A 465 -42.79 16.03 23.00
N GLY A 466 -43.98 15.79 22.46
CA GLY A 466 -45.26 16.27 23.00
C GLY A 466 -45.63 15.61 24.33
N THR A 467 -45.09 14.44 24.65
CA THR A 467 -45.18 13.86 26.00
C THR A 467 -44.20 14.56 26.96
N ASN A 468 -44.55 14.63 28.26
CA ASN A 468 -43.71 15.29 29.25
C ASN A 468 -42.49 14.42 29.64
N LEU A 469 -41.46 14.43 28.79
CA LEU A 469 -40.22 13.66 28.94
C LEU A 469 -39.32 14.08 30.13
N GLY A 470 -39.63 15.21 30.79
CA GLY A 470 -38.93 15.67 31.98
C GLY A 470 -37.43 15.98 31.81
N TYR A 471 -36.70 15.84 32.92
CA TYR A 471 -35.27 16.17 33.03
C TYR A 471 -34.46 14.97 33.54
N CYS A 472 -33.30 14.73 32.94
CA CYS A 472 -32.33 13.74 33.41
C CYS A 472 -31.00 14.42 33.74
N ALA A 473 -30.51 14.24 34.96
CA ALA A 473 -29.31 14.91 35.49
C ALA A 473 -29.28 16.44 35.23
N GLY A 474 -30.42 17.11 35.47
CA GLY A 474 -30.59 18.56 35.27
C GLY A 474 -30.71 19.02 33.81
N LYS A 475 -30.71 18.11 32.83
CA LYS A 475 -30.84 18.45 31.40
C LYS A 475 -32.21 18.02 30.86
N PRO A 476 -32.90 18.87 30.07
CA PRO A 476 -34.21 18.52 29.51
C PRO A 476 -34.07 17.38 28.49
N VAL A 477 -34.79 16.29 28.72
CA VAL A 477 -34.66 15.06 27.92
C VAL A 477 -35.13 15.31 26.47
N ALA A 478 -36.24 16.03 26.31
CA ALA A 478 -36.78 16.42 25.00
C ALA A 478 -35.74 17.09 24.09
N ALA A 479 -35.01 18.11 24.59
CA ALA A 479 -34.01 18.82 23.81
C ALA A 479 -32.83 17.93 23.37
N ILE A 480 -32.39 17.01 24.23
CA ILE A 480 -31.34 16.04 23.90
C ILE A 480 -31.82 15.05 22.82
N THR A 481 -33.07 14.59 22.90
CA THR A 481 -33.68 13.70 21.90
C THR A 481 -33.81 14.40 20.55
N ILE A 482 -34.39 15.61 20.51
CA ILE A 482 -34.50 16.44 19.30
C ILE A 482 -33.14 16.62 18.63
N TYR A 483 -32.12 17.07 19.39
CA TYR A 483 -30.79 17.32 18.85
C TYR A 483 -30.14 16.05 18.26
N LYS A 484 -30.28 14.90 18.93
CA LYS A 484 -29.77 13.61 18.44
C LYS A 484 -30.48 13.16 17.16
N CYS A 485 -31.80 13.34 17.06
CA CYS A 485 -32.57 13.00 15.87
C CYS A 485 -32.20 13.88 14.67
N LEU A 486 -32.16 15.21 14.85
CA LEU A 486 -31.74 16.16 13.80
C LEU A 486 -30.30 15.89 13.30
N LEU A 487 -29.38 15.56 14.22
CA LEU A 487 -28.01 15.18 13.87
C LEU A 487 -27.96 13.86 13.10
N HIS A 488 -28.72 12.84 13.53
CA HIS A 488 -28.79 11.54 12.86
C HIS A 488 -29.41 11.63 11.46
N TRP A 489 -30.40 12.51 11.26
CA TRP A 489 -31.03 12.75 9.95
C TRP A 489 -30.25 13.73 9.06
N LYS A 490 -29.10 14.25 9.51
CA LYS A 490 -28.30 15.29 8.83
C LYS A 490 -29.12 16.55 8.48
N SER A 491 -30.13 16.89 9.29
CA SER A 491 -31.04 18.03 9.03
C SER A 491 -30.33 19.39 8.93
N PHE A 492 -29.13 19.51 9.49
CA PHE A 492 -28.27 20.69 9.42
C PHE A 492 -27.41 20.78 8.14
N GLU A 493 -27.36 19.73 7.32
CA GLU A 493 -26.60 19.68 6.05
C GLU A 493 -27.48 19.87 4.80
N ALA A 494 -28.79 20.08 4.99
CA ALA A 494 -29.77 20.13 3.90
C ALA A 494 -30.34 21.55 3.74
N ASP A 495 -30.29 22.09 2.52
CA ASP A 495 -30.60 23.50 2.19
C ASP A 495 -31.98 23.98 2.68
N LYS A 496 -32.97 23.08 2.77
CA LYS A 496 -34.29 23.32 3.37
C LYS A 496 -34.82 22.04 4.02
N THR A 497 -35.30 22.13 5.27
CA THR A 497 -36.10 21.06 5.89
C THR A 497 -37.24 21.66 6.73
N SER A 498 -38.45 21.13 6.57
CA SER A 498 -39.65 21.57 7.32
C SER A 498 -39.68 21.11 8.78
N VAL A 499 -38.66 20.37 9.23
CA VAL A 499 -38.56 19.81 10.58
C VAL A 499 -38.39 20.93 11.62
N PHE A 500 -37.60 21.95 11.30
CA PHE A 500 -37.39 23.09 12.19
C PHE A 500 -38.67 23.90 12.41
N ASP A 501 -39.41 24.22 11.33
CA ASP A 501 -40.66 24.98 11.42
C ASP A 501 -41.70 24.29 12.32
N ARG A 502 -41.85 22.97 12.17
CA ARG A 502 -42.79 22.16 12.96
C ARG A 502 -42.37 22.03 14.43
N LEU A 503 -41.06 21.92 14.71
CA LEU A 503 -40.54 21.94 16.09
C LEU A 503 -40.71 23.32 16.75
N ILE A 504 -40.56 24.41 15.98
CA ILE A 504 -40.81 25.78 16.46
C ILE A 504 -42.30 25.97 16.79
N GLN A 505 -43.22 25.49 15.96
CA GLN A 505 -44.66 25.54 16.25
C GLN A 505 -45.06 24.74 17.50
N LEU A 506 -44.47 23.54 17.70
CA LEU A 506 -44.68 22.74 18.91
C LEU A 506 -44.19 23.46 20.18
N ILE A 507 -42.99 24.05 20.12
CA ILE A 507 -42.41 24.79 21.25
C ILE A 507 -43.18 26.09 21.52
N GLY A 508 -43.61 26.81 20.48
CA GLY A 508 -44.41 28.03 20.60
C GLY A 508 -45.74 27.77 21.31
N SER A 509 -46.53 26.81 20.82
CA SER A 509 -47.82 26.45 21.44
C SER A 509 -47.66 25.93 22.88
N ALA A 510 -46.60 25.16 23.18
CA ALA A 510 -46.28 24.76 24.56
C ALA A 510 -45.95 25.96 25.47
N ILE A 511 -45.27 26.99 24.94
CA ILE A 511 -44.98 28.24 25.66
C ILE A 511 -46.26 29.06 25.88
N GLU A 512 -47.13 29.19 24.87
CA GLU A 512 -48.41 29.90 25.00
C GLU A 512 -49.30 29.27 26.10
N VAL A 513 -49.39 27.93 26.15
CA VAL A 513 -50.09 27.23 27.23
C VAL A 513 -49.46 27.52 28.60
N ILE A 514 -48.13 27.57 28.71
CA ILE A 514 -47.45 27.91 29.97
C ILE A 514 -47.70 29.36 30.39
N TRP A 515 -47.81 30.30 29.44
CA TRP A 515 -48.20 31.69 29.74
C TRP A 515 -49.66 31.78 30.21
N HIS A 516 -50.57 31.04 29.57
CA HIS A 516 -52.00 31.01 29.92
C HIS A 516 -52.32 30.37 31.28
N TRP A 517 -51.35 29.72 31.92
CA TRP A 517 -51.44 29.15 33.28
C TRP A 517 -50.67 29.97 34.33
N ARG A 518 -50.13 31.15 33.97
CA ARG A 518 -49.23 31.95 34.82
C ARG A 518 -49.63 33.42 34.96
N PHE A 519 -50.79 33.77 34.42
CA PHE A 519 -51.57 34.99 34.62
C PHE A 519 -53.04 34.58 34.87
#